data_AF-A0A8J4PYN9-F1
#
_entry.id   AF-A0A8J4PYN9-F1
#
_cell.length_a   1.000
_cell.length_b   1.000
_cell.length_c   1.000
_cell.angle_alpha   90.00
_cell.angle_beta   90.00
_cell.angle_gamma   90.00
#
_symmetry.space_group_name_H-M   'P 1'
#
loop_
_entity.id
_entity.type
_entity.pdbx_description
1 polymer ?
#
loop_
_entity_poly.entity_id
_entity_poly.type
_entity_poly.pdbx_seq_one_letter_code
_entity_poly.pdbx_strand_id
1 'polypeptide(L)'
;MKIQSLLISFLVLALAVQFSNGLAVDKYSTPCQQYFAYFRYVSQNTNYCYSVSIVGLKANGEIESFKGHFHFSGADLAYKTIQPMVNLNASSVACNSKNKVQPFNSNSGSTLGNVILSLDGSITFKNKTFPLSCSFNELSYAYFVMDNTIYTLTLRAEGSACQTLGFGEACNAAVPVVPPASVYKQPINVTFSTQFLYNWRVDTVRTYQWGITVTNNEPFTISSIDFYSPNANPIDLWEITKGGEPNMYYLSGNILPNQSRTFSLTTTTPEPTFVVKSFRKA
;
A
#
# COMPACT_ATOMS: atom_id res chain seq x y z
N MET A 1 -43.61 20.28 38.89
CA MET A 1 -42.36 20.81 38.29
C MET A 1 -41.19 19.89 38.68
N LYS A 2 -41.04 18.71 38.04
CA LYS A 2 -39.95 17.75 38.34
C LYS A 2 -39.66 16.73 37.21
N ILE A 3 -40.29 16.87 36.05
CA ILE A 3 -40.21 15.87 34.95
C ILE A 3 -39.24 16.32 33.83
N GLN A 4 -38.98 17.63 33.69
CA GLN A 4 -38.05 18.13 32.67
C GLN A 4 -36.56 17.86 32.98
N SER A 5 -36.18 17.67 34.25
CA SER A 5 -34.78 17.39 34.61
C SER A 5 -34.35 15.95 34.32
N LEU A 6 -35.28 14.99 34.36
CA LEU A 6 -34.97 13.57 34.11
C LEU A 6 -34.76 13.27 32.61
N LEU A 7 -35.50 13.95 31.73
CA LEU A 7 -35.38 13.75 30.28
C LEU A 7 -34.07 14.31 29.71
N ILE A 8 -33.55 15.41 30.26
CA ILE A 8 -32.27 15.97 29.83
C ILE A 8 -31.11 15.05 30.24
N SER A 9 -31.16 14.47 31.45
CA SER A 9 -30.13 13.52 31.91
C SER A 9 -30.12 12.22 31.12
N PHE A 10 -31.29 11.70 30.70
CA PHE A 10 -31.36 10.52 29.83
C PHE A 10 -30.89 10.80 28.41
N LEU A 11 -31.15 12.00 27.88
CA LEU A 11 -30.68 12.38 26.54
C LEU A 11 -29.16 12.59 26.52
N VAL A 12 -28.58 13.16 27.59
CA VAL A 12 -27.12 13.31 27.72
C VAL A 12 -26.43 11.95 27.90
N LEU A 13 -27.04 11.00 28.62
CA LEU A 13 -26.50 9.65 28.75
C LEU A 13 -26.63 8.84 27.45
N ALA A 14 -27.73 8.99 26.71
CA ALA A 14 -27.92 8.34 25.41
C ALA A 14 -26.99 8.93 24.33
N LEU A 15 -26.74 10.24 24.35
CA LEU A 15 -25.73 10.87 23.50
C LEU A 15 -24.31 10.45 23.89
N ALA A 16 -23.99 10.33 25.19
CA ALA A 16 -22.69 9.82 25.62
C ALA A 16 -22.44 8.36 25.20
N VAL A 17 -23.48 7.52 25.19
CA VAL A 17 -23.40 6.12 24.72
C VAL A 17 -23.32 6.02 23.19
N GLN A 18 -23.89 6.97 22.43
CA GLN A 18 -23.72 7.00 20.98
C GLN A 18 -22.39 7.60 20.52
N PHE A 19 -21.78 8.48 21.31
CA PHE A 19 -20.41 8.95 21.06
C PHE A 19 -19.31 7.99 21.55
N SER A 20 -19.61 6.99 22.39
CA SER A 20 -18.64 5.95 22.76
C SER A 20 -18.54 4.79 21.76
N ASN A 21 -19.45 4.70 20.79
CA ASN A 21 -19.38 3.68 19.72
C ASN A 21 -18.58 4.16 18.49
N GLY A 22 -18.12 5.42 18.50
CA GLY A 22 -17.15 5.95 17.56
C GLY A 22 -15.79 6.06 18.21
N LEU A 23 -14.86 5.18 17.82
CA LEU A 23 -13.43 5.26 18.13
C LEU A 23 -13.02 4.98 19.58
N ALA A 24 -13.49 3.87 20.16
CA ALA A 24 -12.65 3.16 21.12
C ALA A 24 -11.57 2.39 20.32
N VAL A 25 -10.56 3.11 19.83
CA VAL A 25 -9.25 2.48 19.60
C VAL A 25 -8.78 2.13 21.01
N ASP A 26 -8.94 0.86 21.39
CA ASP A 26 -8.51 0.38 22.69
C ASP A 26 -7.09 0.87 22.96
N LYS A 27 -6.95 1.71 23.99
CA LYS A 27 -5.70 2.40 24.35
C LYS A 27 -4.60 1.43 24.81
N TYR A 28 -4.86 0.13 24.75
CA TYR A 28 -4.00 -1.01 25.12
C TYR A 28 -3.80 -2.00 23.97
N SER A 29 -4.24 -1.68 22.75
CA SER A 29 -4.05 -2.56 21.60
C SER A 29 -2.58 -2.56 21.14
N THR A 30 -2.00 -3.73 20.92
CA THR A 30 -0.65 -3.83 20.34
C THR A 30 -0.64 -3.21 18.94
N PRO A 31 0.50 -2.72 18.43
CA PRO A 31 0.57 -2.16 17.06
C PRO A 31 0.00 -3.09 15.99
N CYS A 32 0.12 -4.42 16.17
CA CYS A 32 -0.48 -5.39 15.26
C CYS A 32 -2.00 -5.50 15.41
N GLN A 33 -2.53 -5.43 16.64
CA GLN A 33 -3.98 -5.38 16.85
C GLN A 33 -4.57 -4.12 16.20
N GLN A 34 -3.88 -2.97 16.27
CA GLN A 34 -4.31 -1.75 15.58
C GLN A 34 -4.25 -1.87 14.06
N TYR A 35 -3.15 -2.42 13.53
CA TYR A 35 -2.99 -2.73 12.11
C TYR A 35 -4.14 -3.58 11.58
N PHE A 36 -4.48 -4.68 12.25
CA PHE A 36 -5.57 -5.54 11.83
C PHE A 36 -6.96 -4.98 12.13
N ALA A 37 -7.12 -4.15 13.17
CA ALA A 37 -8.39 -3.50 13.49
C ALA A 37 -8.86 -2.58 12.36
N TYR A 38 -7.94 -1.90 11.67
CA TYR A 38 -8.27 -1.10 10.49
C TYR A 38 -8.94 -1.95 9.41
N PHE A 39 -8.33 -3.07 9.04
CA PHE A 39 -8.88 -3.97 8.02
C PHE A 39 -10.21 -4.59 8.48
N ARG A 40 -10.31 -5.01 9.75
CA ARG A 40 -11.55 -5.51 10.34
C ARG A 40 -12.67 -4.47 10.32
N TYR A 41 -12.37 -3.20 10.56
CA TYR A 41 -13.35 -2.11 10.51
C TYR A 41 -13.84 -1.84 9.08
N VAL A 42 -12.92 -1.83 8.11
CA VAL A 42 -13.25 -1.68 6.69
C VAL A 42 -14.13 -2.83 6.20
N SER A 43 -13.97 -4.05 6.75
CA SER A 43 -14.85 -5.18 6.45
C SER A 43 -15.73 -5.61 7.64
N GLN A 44 -16.86 -4.94 7.82
CA GLN A 44 -17.91 -5.47 8.70
C GLN A 44 -18.53 -6.79 8.19
N ASN A 45 -18.10 -7.29 7.03
CA ASN A 45 -18.58 -8.50 6.36
C ASN A 45 -17.46 -9.56 6.29
N THR A 46 -17.73 -10.79 6.73
CA THR A 46 -16.78 -11.92 6.69
C THR A 46 -16.46 -12.40 5.28
N ASN A 47 -17.23 -11.97 4.28
CA ASN A 47 -17.03 -12.31 2.86
C ASN A 47 -16.16 -11.30 2.11
N TYR A 48 -15.42 -10.46 2.83
CA TYR A 48 -14.58 -9.44 2.22
C TYR A 48 -13.23 -10.03 1.81
N CYS A 49 -12.83 -9.76 0.58
CA CYS A 49 -11.56 -10.17 0.03
C CYS A 49 -10.48 -9.13 0.29
N TYR A 50 -9.31 -9.64 0.64
CA TYR A 50 -8.11 -8.86 0.86
C TYR A 50 -7.02 -9.34 -0.08
N SER A 51 -6.51 -8.48 -0.95
CA SER A 51 -5.26 -8.76 -1.65
C SER A 51 -4.10 -8.62 -0.71
N VAL A 52 -3.21 -9.62 -0.73
CA VAL A 52 -1.97 -9.63 0.04
C VAL A 52 -0.76 -9.67 -0.88
N SER A 53 0.25 -8.90 -0.54
CA SER A 53 1.60 -9.01 -1.08
C SER A 53 2.58 -9.22 0.06
N ILE A 54 3.43 -10.24 -0.05
CA ILE A 54 4.53 -10.53 0.87
C ILE A 54 5.82 -10.49 0.08
N VAL A 55 6.74 -9.61 0.42
CA VAL A 55 8.01 -9.44 -0.30
C VAL A 55 9.16 -9.72 0.65
N GLY A 56 9.94 -10.75 0.35
CA GLY A 56 11.17 -11.10 1.04
C GLY A 56 12.37 -10.46 0.36
N LEU A 57 13.16 -9.71 1.11
CA LEU A 57 14.47 -9.23 0.69
C LEU A 57 15.55 -10.02 1.42
N LYS A 58 16.34 -10.78 0.66
CA LYS A 58 17.46 -11.57 1.20
C LYS A 58 18.69 -10.68 1.35
N ALA A 59 19.63 -11.12 2.20
CA ALA A 59 20.89 -10.41 2.44
C ALA A 59 21.75 -10.19 1.17
N ASN A 60 21.63 -11.08 0.18
CA ASN A 60 22.32 -10.97 -1.11
C ASN A 60 21.59 -10.08 -2.14
N GLY A 61 20.52 -9.38 -1.74
CA GLY A 61 19.73 -8.52 -2.61
C GLY A 61 18.73 -9.26 -3.50
N GLU A 62 18.65 -10.60 -3.42
CA GLU A 62 17.59 -11.35 -4.09
C GLU A 62 16.23 -11.02 -3.47
N ILE A 63 15.23 -10.94 -4.34
CA ILE A 63 13.84 -10.67 -3.97
C ILE A 63 13.02 -11.92 -4.24
N GLU A 64 12.26 -12.36 -3.24
CA GLU A 64 11.16 -13.31 -3.42
C GLU A 64 9.84 -12.61 -3.13
N SER A 65 8.84 -12.81 -3.98
CA SER A 65 7.53 -12.19 -3.83
C SER A 65 6.45 -13.24 -3.78
N PHE A 66 5.47 -13.04 -2.91
CA PHE A 66 4.26 -13.85 -2.83
C PHE A 66 3.06 -12.93 -2.95
N LYS A 67 2.10 -13.29 -3.80
CA LYS A 67 0.79 -12.62 -3.81
C LYS A 67 -0.33 -13.62 -3.73
N GLY A 68 -1.42 -13.19 -3.12
CA GLY A 68 -2.57 -14.03 -2.89
C GLY A 68 -3.76 -13.20 -2.42
N HIS A 69 -4.80 -13.91 -2.01
CA HIS A 69 -5.95 -13.32 -1.37
C HIS A 69 -6.21 -13.95 -0.02
N PHE A 70 -6.67 -13.13 0.92
CA PHE A 70 -7.17 -13.56 2.22
C PHE A 70 -8.67 -13.31 2.36
N HIS A 71 -9.32 -14.19 3.13
CA HIS A 71 -10.58 -13.91 3.80
C HIS A 71 -10.36 -13.87 5.31
N PHE A 72 -11.11 -13.00 5.97
CA PHE A 72 -11.15 -12.99 7.42
C PHE A 72 -12.08 -14.10 7.94
N SER A 73 -11.52 -15.05 8.69
CA SER A 73 -12.29 -16.04 9.45
C SER A 73 -12.57 -15.49 10.84
N GLY A 74 -13.82 -15.14 11.10
CA GLY A 74 -14.25 -14.71 12.44
C GLY A 74 -14.14 -15.80 13.49
N ALA A 75 -14.25 -17.08 13.09
CA ALA A 75 -14.12 -18.23 14.00
C ALA A 75 -12.67 -18.43 14.48
N ASP A 76 -11.70 -18.21 13.59
CA ASP A 76 -10.28 -18.39 13.90
C ASP A 76 -9.60 -17.10 14.33
N LEU A 77 -10.30 -15.97 14.27
CA LEU A 77 -9.74 -14.63 14.47
C LEU A 77 -8.46 -14.43 13.63
N ALA A 78 -8.54 -14.82 12.36
CA ALA A 78 -7.39 -14.84 11.47
C ALA A 78 -7.78 -14.59 10.00
N TYR A 79 -6.88 -13.97 9.26
CA TYR A 79 -6.92 -13.90 7.80
C TYR A 79 -6.29 -15.16 7.23
N LYS A 80 -7.02 -15.87 6.37
CA LYS A 80 -6.58 -17.14 5.77
C LYS A 80 -6.57 -17.04 4.27
N THR A 81 -5.58 -17.65 3.64
CA THR A 81 -5.52 -17.78 2.18
C THR A 81 -6.80 -18.40 1.65
N ILE A 82 -7.42 -17.76 0.67
CA ILE A 82 -8.56 -18.33 -0.08
C ILE A 82 -8.04 -19.40 -1.05
N GLN A 83 -6.88 -19.13 -1.62
CA GLN A 83 -6.16 -20.01 -2.54
C GLN A 83 -4.67 -19.98 -2.18
N PRO A 84 -3.90 -21.05 -2.49
CA PRO A 84 -2.46 -21.05 -2.32
C PRO A 84 -1.83 -19.78 -2.91
N MET A 85 -0.95 -19.12 -2.16
CA MET A 85 -0.28 -17.93 -2.65
C MET A 85 0.66 -18.30 -3.79
N VAL A 86 0.80 -17.44 -4.78
CA VAL A 86 1.75 -17.68 -5.87
C VAL A 86 3.12 -17.15 -5.43
N ASN A 87 4.11 -18.02 -5.32
CA ASN A 87 5.51 -17.68 -5.12
C ASN A 87 6.14 -17.30 -6.46
N LEU A 88 6.80 -16.16 -6.46
CA LEU A 88 7.29 -15.48 -7.63
C LEU A 88 8.74 -15.07 -7.38
N ASN A 89 9.65 -15.91 -7.87
CA ASN A 89 11.09 -15.75 -7.76
C ASN A 89 11.67 -15.52 -9.15
N ALA A 90 12.55 -14.52 -9.31
CA ALA A 90 13.59 -14.58 -10.33
C ALA A 90 14.81 -13.72 -9.99
N SER A 91 15.89 -14.02 -10.69
CA SER A 91 17.16 -13.29 -10.69
C SER A 91 17.25 -12.26 -11.82
N SER A 92 16.20 -12.10 -12.62
CA SER A 92 16.16 -11.15 -13.74
C SER A 92 14.77 -10.60 -14.01
N VAL A 93 14.72 -9.45 -14.66
CA VAL A 93 13.50 -8.72 -15.00
C VAL A 93 13.20 -8.91 -16.48
N ALA A 94 12.01 -9.41 -16.82
CA ALA A 94 11.59 -9.61 -18.20
C ALA A 94 10.16 -9.15 -18.44
N CYS A 95 9.89 -8.66 -19.65
CA CYS A 95 8.54 -8.34 -20.11
C CYS A 95 7.82 -9.62 -20.55
N ASN A 96 6.65 -9.91 -19.98
CA ASN A 96 5.87 -11.09 -20.39
C ASN A 96 4.94 -10.80 -21.59
N SER A 97 4.26 -11.84 -22.08
CA SER A 97 3.30 -11.74 -23.21
C SER A 97 2.09 -10.85 -22.93
N LYS A 98 1.84 -10.49 -21.67
CA LYS A 98 0.83 -9.50 -21.26
C LYS A 98 1.41 -8.09 -21.18
N ASN A 99 2.61 -7.89 -21.73
CA ASN A 99 3.33 -6.64 -21.73
C ASN A 99 3.52 -6.10 -20.31
N LYS A 100 3.83 -6.99 -19.35
CA LYS A 100 4.17 -6.62 -17.99
C LYS A 100 5.61 -6.99 -17.65
N VAL A 101 6.39 -6.01 -17.17
CA VAL A 101 7.71 -6.16 -16.58
C VAL A 101 7.52 -6.88 -15.28
N GLN A 102 8.03 -8.09 -15.22
CA GLN A 102 7.95 -8.90 -14.03
C GLN A 102 9.37 -9.32 -13.66
N PRO A 103 9.79 -9.15 -12.39
CA PRO A 103 11.00 -9.77 -11.87
C PRO A 103 10.81 -11.28 -11.65
N PHE A 104 9.87 -11.92 -12.35
CA PHE A 104 9.46 -13.31 -12.17
C PHE A 104 8.56 -13.76 -13.32
N ASN A 105 8.56 -15.05 -13.64
CA ASN A 105 7.60 -15.62 -14.59
C ASN A 105 6.35 -16.09 -13.82
N SER A 106 5.25 -15.34 -13.94
CA SER A 106 3.98 -15.65 -13.26
C SER A 106 3.37 -16.99 -13.66
N ASN A 107 3.73 -17.55 -14.83
CA ASN A 107 3.21 -18.82 -15.31
C ASN A 107 3.99 -20.02 -14.76
N SER A 108 5.17 -19.79 -14.17
CA SER A 108 6.01 -20.82 -13.55
C SER A 108 6.14 -20.64 -12.04
N GLY A 109 5.29 -19.80 -11.43
CA GLY A 109 5.30 -19.58 -9.98
C GLY A 109 4.93 -20.87 -9.26
N SER A 110 5.73 -21.27 -8.28
CA SER A 110 5.34 -22.36 -7.38
C SER A 110 4.24 -21.86 -6.45
N THR A 111 3.32 -22.71 -6.03
CA THR A 111 2.35 -22.30 -5.00
C THR A 111 2.96 -22.46 -3.61
N LEU A 112 2.73 -21.47 -2.77
CA LEU A 112 2.91 -21.55 -1.33
C LEU A 112 1.58 -21.97 -0.72
N GLY A 113 1.61 -22.92 0.21
CA GLY A 113 0.42 -23.42 0.91
C GLY A 113 -0.28 -22.36 1.77
N ASN A 114 -1.02 -22.81 2.78
CA ASN A 114 -1.82 -21.91 3.59
C ASN A 114 -0.95 -20.90 4.34
N VAL A 115 -1.21 -19.62 4.11
CA VAL A 115 -0.67 -18.51 4.90
C VAL A 115 -1.80 -18.00 5.79
N ILE A 116 -1.47 -17.79 7.07
CA ILE A 116 -2.44 -17.37 8.09
C ILE A 116 -1.88 -16.15 8.79
N LEU A 117 -2.64 -15.05 8.83
CA LEU A 117 -2.36 -13.90 9.69
C LEU A 117 -3.33 -13.91 10.86
N SER A 118 -2.81 -14.11 12.06
CA SER A 118 -3.59 -14.14 13.28
C SER A 118 -3.70 -12.74 13.89
N LEU A 119 -4.85 -12.42 14.50
CA LEU A 119 -5.06 -11.13 15.16
C LEU A 119 -4.16 -10.90 16.39
N ASP A 120 -3.50 -11.93 16.89
CA ASP A 120 -2.49 -11.85 17.95
C ASP A 120 -1.17 -11.23 17.47
N GLY A 121 -1.03 -10.93 16.18
CA GLY A 121 0.19 -10.40 15.61
C GLY A 121 1.17 -11.46 15.16
N SER A 122 0.71 -12.67 14.82
CA SER A 122 1.55 -13.71 14.24
C SER A 122 1.19 -14.03 12.78
N ILE A 123 2.17 -14.53 12.04
CA ILE A 123 1.99 -15.09 10.70
C ILE A 123 2.48 -16.54 10.64
N THR A 124 1.65 -17.44 10.14
CA THR A 124 2.08 -18.77 9.72
C THR A 124 2.45 -18.71 8.24
N PHE A 125 3.74 -18.89 7.95
CA PHE A 125 4.34 -18.79 6.61
C PHE A 125 5.30 -19.96 6.41
N LYS A 126 5.22 -20.65 5.26
CA LYS A 126 6.03 -21.85 4.96
C LYS A 126 5.99 -22.89 6.12
N ASN A 127 4.80 -23.11 6.70
CA ASN A 127 4.53 -24.02 7.83
C ASN A 127 5.26 -23.68 9.15
N LYS A 128 5.76 -22.45 9.30
CA LYS A 128 6.34 -21.94 10.55
C LYS A 128 5.61 -20.68 10.98
N THR A 129 5.51 -20.45 12.29
CA THR A 129 4.86 -19.25 12.84
C THR A 129 5.90 -18.24 13.29
N PHE A 130 5.72 -16.99 12.87
CA PHE A 130 6.61 -15.87 13.18
C PHE A 130 5.82 -14.73 13.82
N PRO A 131 6.41 -14.01 14.79
CA PRO A 131 5.84 -12.77 15.28
C PRO A 131 5.96 -11.70 14.20
N LEU A 132 4.88 -10.96 13.98
CA LEU A 132 4.88 -9.76 13.17
C LEU A 132 5.33 -8.57 13.99
N SER A 133 6.16 -7.74 13.39
CA SER A 133 6.38 -6.37 13.81
C SER A 133 5.49 -5.47 12.96
N CYS A 134 4.48 -4.89 13.58
CA CYS A 134 3.53 -4.01 12.90
C CYS A 134 3.75 -2.56 13.31
N SER A 135 3.56 -1.65 12.39
CA SER A 135 3.47 -0.22 12.65
C SER A 135 2.11 0.26 12.16
N PHE A 136 1.33 0.85 13.05
CA PHE A 136 0.04 1.46 12.74
C PHE A 136 0.16 2.99 12.80
N ASN A 137 0.59 3.57 11.69
CA ASN A 137 0.57 5.00 11.41
C ASN A 137 0.03 5.22 9.98
N GLU A 138 0.20 6.41 9.39
CA GLU A 138 -0.33 6.80 8.08
C GLU A 138 -0.01 5.82 6.92
N LEU A 139 0.95 4.92 7.10
CA LEU A 139 1.42 3.99 6.05
C LEU A 139 1.32 2.51 6.41
N SER A 140 0.73 2.20 7.57
CA SER A 140 0.33 0.86 8.03
C SER A 140 1.06 -0.30 7.33
N TYR A 141 2.15 -0.79 7.92
CA TYR A 141 2.92 -1.92 7.40
C TYR A 141 3.20 -2.96 8.49
N ALA A 142 3.35 -4.22 8.06
CA ALA A 142 3.77 -5.31 8.92
C ALA A 142 4.97 -6.02 8.30
N TYR A 143 5.88 -6.53 9.12
CA TYR A 143 7.00 -7.33 8.64
C TYR A 143 7.36 -8.45 9.62
N PHE A 144 8.08 -9.46 9.13
CA PHE A 144 8.67 -10.52 9.94
C PHE A 144 10.03 -10.93 9.36
N VAL A 145 10.81 -11.67 10.14
CA VAL A 145 12.13 -12.15 9.72
C VAL A 145 12.14 -13.68 9.74
N MET A 146 12.58 -14.30 8.66
CA MET A 146 12.80 -15.73 8.56
C MET A 146 14.11 -15.98 7.81
N ASP A 147 14.98 -16.83 8.36
CA ASP A 147 16.24 -17.27 7.71
C ASP A 147 17.07 -16.08 7.16
N ASN A 148 17.22 -15.02 7.95
CA ASN A 148 17.93 -13.78 7.60
C ASN A 148 17.34 -13.01 6.39
N THR A 149 16.08 -13.25 6.08
CA THR A 149 15.29 -12.56 5.06
C THR A 149 14.21 -11.72 5.75
N ILE A 150 14.13 -10.43 5.40
CA ILE A 150 13.08 -9.54 5.91
C ILE A 150 11.90 -9.63 4.94
N TYR A 151 10.76 -10.06 5.45
CA TYR A 151 9.52 -10.14 4.71
C TYR A 151 8.60 -8.99 5.11
N THR A 152 8.28 -8.12 4.17
CA THR A 152 7.27 -7.08 4.33
C THR A 152 5.93 -7.56 3.82
N LEU A 153 4.85 -7.20 4.52
CA LEU A 153 3.49 -7.61 4.23
C LEU A 153 2.61 -6.38 4.05
N THR A 154 1.84 -6.40 2.97
CA THR A 154 0.85 -5.35 2.65
C THR A 154 -0.49 -6.00 2.36
N LEU A 155 -1.54 -5.41 2.94
CA LEU A 155 -2.93 -5.82 2.74
C LEU A 155 -3.70 -4.68 2.05
N ARG A 156 -4.57 -5.05 1.11
CA ARG A 156 -5.52 -4.14 0.47
C ARG A 156 -6.91 -4.75 0.51
N ALA A 157 -7.87 -3.99 1.01
CA ALA A 157 -9.27 -4.37 1.00
C ALA A 157 -9.85 -4.21 -0.43
N GLU A 158 -10.48 -5.24 -1.00
CA GLU A 158 -10.96 -5.25 -2.40
C GLU A 158 -12.47 -5.26 -2.59
N GLY A 159 -13.25 -5.63 -1.57
CA GLY A 159 -14.71 -5.77 -1.68
C GLY A 159 -15.17 -7.20 -1.42
N SER A 160 -16.37 -7.54 -1.90
CA SER A 160 -16.97 -8.87 -1.78
C SER A 160 -16.45 -9.90 -2.79
N ALA A 161 -15.64 -9.48 -3.77
CA ALA A 161 -15.05 -10.35 -4.77
C ALA A 161 -13.55 -10.07 -4.88
N CYS A 162 -12.76 -11.13 -4.96
CA CYS A 162 -11.32 -11.02 -5.20
C CYS A 162 -11.06 -10.64 -6.64
N GLN A 163 -10.36 -9.53 -6.86
CA GLN A 163 -9.94 -9.16 -8.20
C GLN A 163 -8.84 -10.11 -8.68
N THR A 164 -8.72 -10.29 -9.99
CA THR A 164 -7.59 -11.06 -10.52
C THR A 164 -6.27 -10.38 -10.15
N LEU A 165 -5.37 -11.12 -9.50
CA LEU A 165 -4.07 -10.58 -9.13
C LEU A 165 -3.28 -10.16 -10.36
N GLY A 166 -3.04 -8.85 -10.45
CA GLY A 166 -2.12 -8.26 -11.39
C GLY A 166 -0.68 -8.44 -10.90
N PHE A 167 0.16 -9.01 -11.75
CA PHE A 167 1.59 -9.15 -11.50
C PHE A 167 2.37 -8.21 -12.41
N GLY A 168 3.46 -7.61 -11.91
CA GLY A 168 4.34 -6.70 -12.67
C GLY A 168 3.74 -5.37 -13.11
N GLU A 169 4.62 -4.48 -13.58
CA GLU A 169 4.28 -3.18 -14.17
C GLU A 169 4.11 -3.30 -15.69
N ALA A 170 3.40 -2.43 -16.39
CA ALA A 170 3.34 -2.53 -17.86
C ALA A 170 4.69 -2.13 -18.52
N CYS A 171 5.25 -2.95 -19.42
CA CYS A 171 6.53 -2.65 -20.10
C CYS A 171 6.41 -1.55 -21.13
N ASN A 172 5.35 -1.65 -21.93
CA ASN A 172 4.95 -0.61 -22.83
C ASN A 172 3.56 -0.20 -22.37
N ALA A 173 3.47 0.65 -21.34
CA ALA A 173 2.27 1.46 -21.28
C ALA A 173 2.26 2.22 -22.61
N ALA A 174 1.52 1.73 -23.61
CA ALA A 174 1.02 2.61 -24.64
C ALA A 174 0.36 3.71 -23.82
N VAL A 175 0.99 4.89 -23.81
CA VAL A 175 0.41 6.07 -23.19
C VAL A 175 -1.02 6.03 -23.68
N PRO A 176 -2.02 5.84 -22.81
CA PRO A 176 -3.38 5.74 -23.29
C PRO A 176 -3.56 6.93 -24.23
N VAL A 177 -4.01 6.65 -25.46
CA VAL A 177 -4.44 7.70 -26.37
C VAL A 177 -5.71 8.24 -25.75
N VAL A 178 -5.54 8.97 -24.66
CA VAL A 178 -6.54 9.82 -24.07
C VAL A 178 -6.75 10.85 -25.15
N PRO A 179 -7.99 11.00 -25.69
CA PRO A 179 -8.30 12.10 -26.59
C PRO A 179 -7.75 13.37 -25.93
N PRO A 180 -7.08 14.27 -26.69
CA PRO A 180 -6.14 15.24 -26.13
C PRO A 180 -6.79 16.04 -25.00
N ALA A 181 -6.59 15.58 -23.77
CA ALA A 181 -6.78 16.41 -22.60
C ALA A 181 -5.74 17.51 -22.76
N SER A 182 -6.17 18.75 -22.65
CA SER A 182 -5.29 19.90 -22.82
C SER A 182 -4.12 19.72 -21.86
N VAL A 183 -2.92 19.51 -22.40
CA VAL A 183 -1.70 19.38 -21.61
C VAL A 183 -1.32 20.79 -21.20
N TYR A 184 -1.50 21.10 -19.93
CA TYR A 184 -1.16 22.41 -19.39
C TYR A 184 0.30 22.37 -18.90
N LYS A 185 1.10 23.32 -19.37
CA LYS A 185 2.48 23.58 -18.92
C LYS A 185 2.60 24.77 -17.97
N GLN A 186 1.46 25.34 -17.56
CA GLN A 186 1.43 26.46 -16.62
C GLN A 186 1.76 25.98 -15.20
N PRO A 187 2.25 26.88 -14.31
CA PRO A 187 2.44 26.54 -12.91
C PRO A 187 1.13 25.99 -12.34
N ILE A 188 1.21 24.78 -11.80
CA ILE A 188 0.11 24.11 -11.12
C ILE A 188 0.34 24.20 -9.62
N ASN A 189 -0.74 24.43 -8.87
CA ASN A 189 -0.73 24.40 -7.42
C ASN A 189 -0.89 22.95 -6.94
N VAL A 190 0.21 22.19 -7.00
CA VAL A 190 0.33 20.85 -6.43
C VAL A 190 1.51 20.84 -5.47
N THR A 191 1.29 20.27 -4.29
CA THR A 191 2.34 20.14 -3.27
C THR A 191 2.76 18.68 -3.13
N PHE A 192 4.08 18.45 -3.09
CA PHE A 192 4.66 17.20 -2.66
C PHE A 192 5.08 17.31 -1.20
N SER A 193 4.67 16.35 -0.39
CA SER A 193 5.19 16.16 0.97
C SER A 193 5.91 14.82 1.03
N THR A 194 7.11 14.81 1.58
CA THR A 194 7.94 13.62 1.73
C THR A 194 7.94 13.17 3.19
N GLN A 195 7.66 11.89 3.39
CA GLN A 195 7.70 11.23 4.69
C GLN A 195 8.80 10.16 4.67
N PHE A 196 9.75 10.29 5.59
CA PHE A 196 10.75 9.26 5.81
C PHE A 196 10.09 8.02 6.44
N LEU A 197 10.25 6.85 5.83
CA LEU A 197 9.60 5.63 6.32
C LEU A 197 10.60 4.76 7.06
N TYR A 198 11.67 4.41 6.36
CA TYR A 198 12.67 3.50 6.87
C TYR A 198 13.97 3.69 6.12
N ASN A 199 15.08 3.33 6.75
CA ASN A 199 16.35 3.16 6.05
C ASN A 199 17.04 1.89 6.53
N TRP A 200 17.82 1.31 5.64
CA TRP A 200 18.64 0.15 5.93
C TRP A 200 19.97 0.26 5.19
N ARG A 201 20.88 -0.66 5.51
CA ARG A 201 22.13 -0.79 4.76
C ARG A 201 22.15 -2.14 4.06
N VAL A 202 22.56 -2.11 2.80
CA VAL A 202 23.01 -3.29 2.06
C VAL A 202 24.48 -3.04 1.78
N ASP A 203 25.35 -3.83 2.43
CA ASP A 203 26.79 -3.60 2.48
C ASP A 203 27.15 -2.18 2.93
N THR A 204 27.80 -1.40 2.06
CA THR A 204 28.20 -0.02 2.31
C THR A 204 27.16 1.00 1.85
N VAL A 205 26.09 0.57 1.19
CA VAL A 205 25.07 1.47 0.62
C VAL A 205 23.92 1.62 1.61
N ARG A 206 23.64 2.87 2.01
CA ARG A 206 22.44 3.20 2.77
C ARG A 206 21.29 3.47 1.80
N THR A 207 20.20 2.77 2.03
CA THR A 207 18.97 2.84 1.25
C THR A 207 17.86 3.40 2.13
N TYR A 208 17.01 4.24 1.55
CA TYR A 208 15.91 4.94 2.18
C TYR A 208 14.62 4.60 1.45
N GLN A 209 13.56 4.39 2.21
CA GLN A 209 12.21 4.29 1.71
C GLN A 209 11.44 5.56 2.11
N TRP A 210 10.78 6.14 1.12
CA TRP A 210 10.01 7.37 1.26
C TRP A 210 8.56 7.13 0.85
N GLY A 211 7.64 7.67 1.64
CA GLY A 211 6.26 7.89 1.25
C GLY A 211 6.13 9.32 0.75
N ILE A 212 5.51 9.50 -0.41
CA ILE A 212 5.34 10.80 -1.04
C ILE A 212 3.87 11.05 -1.25
N THR A 213 3.38 12.12 -0.62
CA THR A 213 1.99 12.55 -0.73
C THR A 213 1.92 13.72 -1.70
N VAL A 214 1.10 13.56 -2.74
CA VAL A 214 0.79 14.59 -3.74
C VAL A 214 -0.60 15.13 -3.45
N THR A 215 -0.69 16.43 -3.12
CA THR A 215 -1.96 17.09 -2.86
C THR A 215 -2.35 17.98 -4.04
N ASN A 216 -3.56 17.80 -4.54
CA ASN A 216 -4.14 18.66 -5.56
C ASN A 216 -4.77 19.91 -4.90
N ASN A 217 -4.12 21.06 -5.01
CA ASN A 217 -4.66 22.34 -4.52
C ASN A 217 -5.32 23.17 -5.64
N GLU A 218 -5.57 22.55 -6.80
CA GLU A 218 -6.33 23.17 -7.88
C GLU A 218 -7.84 23.02 -7.65
N PRO A 219 -8.66 23.91 -8.23
CA PRO A 219 -10.12 23.81 -8.14
C PRO A 219 -10.72 22.75 -9.10
N PHE A 220 -9.89 21.99 -9.82
CA PHE A 220 -10.32 20.98 -10.78
C PHE A 220 -9.64 19.62 -10.52
N THR A 221 -10.25 18.55 -11.01
CA THR A 221 -9.69 17.20 -10.93
C THR A 221 -8.48 17.05 -11.86
N ILE A 222 -7.39 16.52 -11.32
CA ILE A 222 -6.19 16.16 -12.10
C ILE A 222 -6.27 14.66 -12.42
N SER A 223 -6.21 14.29 -13.70
CA SER A 223 -6.23 12.89 -14.13
C SER A 223 -4.84 12.26 -14.21
N SER A 224 -3.80 13.09 -14.38
CA SER A 224 -2.41 12.65 -14.30
C SER A 224 -1.42 13.81 -14.10
N ILE A 225 -0.24 13.47 -13.55
CA ILE A 225 0.86 14.41 -13.30
C ILE A 225 2.15 13.80 -13.84
N ASP A 226 2.87 14.56 -14.66
CA ASP A 226 4.27 14.30 -14.99
C ASP A 226 5.15 15.16 -14.09
N PHE A 227 6.11 14.55 -13.42
CA PHE A 227 6.99 15.24 -12.49
C PHE A 227 8.43 14.75 -12.62
N TYR A 228 9.33 15.62 -12.22
CA TYR A 228 10.77 15.43 -12.29
C TYR A 228 11.34 15.38 -10.87
N SER A 229 12.28 14.46 -10.62
CA SER A 229 13.07 14.47 -9.39
C SER A 229 14.56 14.46 -9.68
N PRO A 230 15.29 15.57 -9.49
CA PRO A 230 16.72 15.65 -9.84
C PRO A 230 17.59 14.67 -9.06
N ASN A 231 17.15 14.27 -7.87
CA ASN A 231 17.95 13.52 -6.92
C ASN A 231 17.31 12.22 -6.46
N ALA A 232 16.08 11.87 -6.86
CA ALA A 232 15.45 10.66 -6.33
C ALA A 232 16.17 9.37 -6.70
N ASN A 233 16.84 9.24 -7.85
CA ASN A 233 17.56 8.04 -8.29
C ASN A 233 16.98 6.71 -7.74
N PRO A 234 15.69 6.42 -8.00
CA PRO A 234 14.99 5.35 -7.32
C PRO A 234 15.48 3.99 -7.78
N ILE A 235 15.69 3.11 -6.81
CA ILE A 235 15.94 1.69 -7.00
C ILE A 235 14.62 0.95 -7.26
N ASP A 236 13.53 1.40 -6.62
CA ASP A 236 12.21 0.79 -6.70
C ASP A 236 11.10 1.86 -6.59
N LEU A 237 9.98 1.63 -7.25
CA LEU A 237 8.86 2.56 -7.40
C LEU A 237 7.53 1.86 -7.14
N TRP A 238 6.60 2.56 -6.48
CA TRP A 238 5.28 2.03 -6.16
C TRP A 238 4.22 3.07 -6.49
N GLU A 239 3.16 2.68 -7.21
CA GLU A 239 2.04 3.55 -7.62
C GLU A 239 2.40 4.71 -8.59
N ILE A 240 3.64 4.77 -9.06
CA ILE A 240 4.11 5.69 -10.11
C ILE A 240 4.88 4.94 -11.19
N THR A 241 4.93 5.51 -12.39
CA THR A 241 5.66 4.94 -13.52
C THR A 241 6.85 5.82 -13.87
N LYS A 242 7.98 5.20 -14.26
CA LYS A 242 9.12 5.94 -14.80
C LYS A 242 8.76 6.51 -16.18
N GLY A 243 9.03 7.80 -16.38
CA GLY A 243 8.84 8.49 -17.65
C GLY A 243 9.89 8.12 -18.69
N GLY A 244 9.73 8.64 -19.91
CA GLY A 244 10.65 8.38 -21.03
C GLY A 244 12.00 9.09 -20.92
N GLU A 245 12.13 10.10 -20.06
CA GLU A 245 13.38 10.84 -19.82
C GLU A 245 13.99 10.47 -18.46
N PRO A 246 15.32 10.62 -18.28
CA PRO A 246 15.96 10.43 -16.98
C PRO A 246 15.29 11.28 -15.91
N ASN A 247 15.05 10.68 -14.74
CA ASN A 247 14.46 11.37 -13.58
C ASN A 247 13.04 11.93 -13.80
N MET A 248 12.36 11.54 -14.87
CA MET A 248 10.94 11.81 -15.09
C MET A 248 10.09 10.65 -14.56
N TYR A 249 8.94 11.01 -13.99
CA TYR A 249 7.98 10.09 -13.42
C TYR A 249 6.56 10.54 -13.74
N TYR A 250 5.65 9.59 -13.65
CA TYR A 250 4.26 9.75 -14.04
C TYR A 250 3.34 9.14 -12.97
N LEU A 251 2.38 9.94 -12.51
CA LEU A 251 1.32 9.51 -11.60
C LEU A 251 -0.02 9.57 -12.35
N SER A 252 -0.60 8.42 -12.68
CA SER A 252 -1.92 8.32 -13.33
C SER A 252 -3.03 8.04 -12.35
N GLY A 253 -4.14 8.74 -12.48
CA GLY A 253 -5.40 8.51 -11.77
C GLY A 253 -5.94 9.80 -11.17
N ASN A 254 -7.24 9.85 -10.96
CA ASN A 254 -7.93 11.07 -10.57
C ASN A 254 -7.57 11.51 -9.15
N ILE A 255 -7.10 12.75 -9.03
CA ILE A 255 -6.92 13.47 -7.76
C ILE A 255 -7.93 14.62 -7.77
N LEU A 256 -8.99 14.50 -6.98
CA LEU A 256 -10.02 15.54 -6.86
C LEU A 256 -9.45 16.80 -6.17
N PRO A 257 -10.12 17.97 -6.28
CA PRO A 257 -9.71 19.17 -5.55
C PRO A 257 -9.55 18.91 -4.04
N ASN A 258 -8.45 19.39 -3.46
CA ASN A 258 -8.05 19.23 -2.06
C ASN A 258 -7.87 17.77 -1.59
N GLN A 259 -7.81 16.81 -2.50
CA GLN A 259 -7.48 15.42 -2.18
C GLN A 259 -5.99 15.16 -2.36
N SER A 260 -5.52 14.14 -1.65
CA SER A 260 -4.14 13.69 -1.73
C SER A 260 -4.05 12.27 -2.25
N ARG A 261 -2.93 11.97 -2.90
CA ARG A 261 -2.57 10.61 -3.28
C ARG A 261 -1.14 10.32 -2.89
N THR A 262 -0.92 9.13 -2.36
CA THR A 262 0.40 8.69 -1.90
C THR A 262 1.00 7.70 -2.88
N PHE A 263 2.31 7.83 -3.10
CA PHE A 263 3.13 6.84 -3.76
C PHE A 263 4.38 6.58 -2.91
N SER A 264 5.14 5.53 -3.19
CA SER A 264 6.37 5.23 -2.46
C SER A 264 7.53 4.99 -3.40
N LEU A 265 8.73 5.29 -2.93
CA LEU A 265 9.96 4.94 -3.65
C LEU A 265 11.05 4.49 -2.67
N THR A 266 11.94 3.65 -3.19
CA THR A 266 13.18 3.26 -2.52
C THR A 266 14.35 3.90 -3.25
N THR A 267 15.28 4.53 -2.53
CA THR A 267 16.40 5.30 -3.11
C THR A 267 17.64 5.26 -2.22
N THR A 268 18.81 5.60 -2.77
CA THR A 268 20.02 5.89 -1.98
C THR A 268 20.10 7.36 -1.52
N THR A 269 19.12 8.20 -1.89
CA THR A 269 19.08 9.62 -1.56
C THR A 269 18.30 9.88 -0.26
N PRO A 270 18.89 10.60 0.71
CA PRO A 270 18.27 10.86 2.02
C PRO A 270 17.14 11.89 2.02
N GLU A 271 16.78 12.50 0.88
CA GLU A 271 15.65 13.43 0.77
C GLU A 271 15.32 13.72 -0.72
N PRO A 272 14.44 12.94 -1.37
CA PRO A 272 14.10 13.17 -2.76
C PRO A 272 13.23 14.44 -2.90
N THR A 273 13.49 15.24 -3.93
CA THR A 273 12.72 16.46 -4.24
C THR A 273 11.93 16.28 -5.52
N PHE A 274 10.77 16.95 -5.66
CA PHE A 274 9.89 16.74 -6.81
C PHE A 274 9.40 18.07 -7.38
N VAL A 275 9.37 18.15 -8.71
CA VAL A 275 8.92 19.34 -9.45
C VAL A 275 7.93 18.89 -10.51
N VAL A 276 6.72 19.45 -10.50
CA VAL A 276 5.74 19.18 -11.57
C VAL A 276 6.24 19.76 -12.89
N LYS A 277 6.11 18.98 -13.97
CA LYS A 277 6.46 19.40 -15.35
C LYS A 277 5.23 19.62 -16.20
N SER A 278 4.26 18.73 -16.11
CA SER A 278 2.97 18.83 -16.80
C SER A 278 1.89 18.07 -16.05
N PHE A 279 0.65 18.36 -16.39
CA PHE A 279 -0.51 17.66 -15.86
C PHE A 279 -1.63 17.58 -16.89
N ARG A 280 -2.59 16.71 -16.61
CA ARG A 280 -3.84 16.61 -17.37
C ARG A 280 -5.02 16.86 -16.46
N LYS A 281 -5.96 17.68 -16.90
CA LYS A 281 -7.28 17.83 -16.26
C LYS A 281 -8.16 16.64 -16.65
N ALA A 282 -8.99 16.16 -15.73
CA ALA A 282 -10.01 15.14 -16.03
C ALA A 282 -11.19 15.74 -16.80
#